data_AF-M9LXB2-F1
#
_entry.id   AF-M9LXB2-F1
#
_cell.length_a   1.000
_cell.length_b   1.000
_cell.length_c   1.000
_cell.angle_alpha   90.00
_cell.angle_beta   90.00
_cell.angle_gamma   90.00
#
_symmetry.space_group_name_H-M   'P 1'
#
loop_
_entity.id
_entity.type
_entity.pdbx_description
1 polymer ?
#
loop_
_entity_poly.entity_id
_entity_poly.type
_entity_poly.pdbx_seq_one_letter_code
_entity_poly.pdbx_strand_id
1 'polypeptide(L)'
;MALPGDIKNVFRGPRSLHDFYDPDKNVATPLVEIPSSLNQFYQDGVRIFAKLHSDLPAKNVKSLPALNMLRQAGLDAGLSGDSKGEQPSVSNIVEYSSGSTVISLAIIANIFGLDGVTAYLSNKTSKAKLDLMRFFGLKLRVFGGPSQPEPADVRGGICAAAEDGKKHGWYNPNQYENEANWKAHAQWTATQLDRQLGNELDIIVAGMGTSGTMTGTGLAIKRLQPHVHRVGVTTQPGDRVPGPRSEALLAPVTFPWRDSIDAMEWVGSRDAYTLSLKLCRHGLLVGPSSGFNLQGLLQHLGRHKEEGRLDLLRHPTRGDGLINAVFICCDGPYQYIDEYWHKVDASEFESIDDDILLDVDTHRYDDAWELDAAQAISRFGLVRSDGRLETGSEKYEREQAAQLFEAAIHAGDSLVSVAPSLSSRSTSLGSIFDSVTDASSISSDSHSSKPEAVRILIDLRDQSDCQPLALGHPIFSVPLSSLSAHKDTCPFSDAQVLRAQWLELRPLFSKEHEGLPADLRAQLVDSDVAELNLVFLCHTGNTSRIATSIARDAGYSAWSIAGGVKSLVAAL
;
A
#
# COMPACT_ATOMS: atom_id res chain seq x y z
N MET A 1 -32.53 -22.69 19.11
CA MET A 1 -31.59 -21.72 18.51
C MET A 1 -30.61 -22.55 17.70
N ALA A 2 -30.62 -22.41 16.37
CA ALA A 2 -29.98 -23.36 15.45
C ALA A 2 -28.45 -23.45 15.67
N LEU A 3 -27.90 -24.66 15.58
CA LEU A 3 -26.47 -24.88 15.32
C LEU A 3 -26.07 -24.04 14.08
N PRO A 4 -24.85 -23.46 14.02
CA PRO A 4 -24.48 -22.53 12.97
C PRO A 4 -24.45 -23.26 11.61
N GLY A 5 -25.58 -23.20 10.90
CA GLY A 5 -25.70 -23.61 9.53
C GLY A 5 -24.87 -22.66 8.68
N ASP A 6 -23.75 -23.17 8.16
CA ASP A 6 -23.13 -22.81 6.90
C ASP A 6 -23.27 -21.31 6.52
N ILE A 7 -22.76 -20.41 7.38
CA ILE A 7 -22.59 -19.01 6.99
C ILE A 7 -21.52 -19.00 5.91
N LYS A 8 -21.94 -19.05 4.65
CA LYS A 8 -21.03 -19.06 3.49
C LYS A 8 -20.20 -17.78 3.39
N ASN A 9 -20.54 -16.75 4.17
CA ASN A 9 -19.90 -15.43 4.17
C ASN A 9 -19.90 -14.79 2.78
N VAL A 10 -21.04 -14.89 2.09
CA VAL A 10 -21.25 -14.35 0.74
C VAL A 10 -22.44 -13.40 0.76
N PHE A 11 -22.21 -12.14 0.39
CA PHE A 11 -23.22 -11.08 0.33
C PHE A 11 -23.59 -10.79 -1.14
N ARG A 12 -24.88 -10.77 -1.47
CA ARG A 12 -25.36 -10.65 -2.87
C ARG A 12 -26.51 -9.65 -3.01
N GLY A 13 -26.68 -9.16 -4.23
CA GLY A 13 -27.77 -8.27 -4.60
C GLY A 13 -27.54 -6.81 -4.22
N PRO A 14 -28.54 -5.93 -4.43
CA PRO A 14 -28.41 -4.48 -4.25
C PRO A 14 -28.06 -4.03 -2.83
N ARG A 15 -28.32 -4.87 -1.81
CA ARG A 15 -28.00 -4.61 -0.40
C ARG A 15 -26.69 -5.27 0.07
N SER A 16 -25.89 -5.83 -0.83
CA SER A 16 -24.70 -6.60 -0.45
C SER A 16 -23.73 -5.83 0.44
N LEU A 17 -23.46 -4.56 0.15
CA LEU A 17 -22.57 -3.72 0.97
C LEU A 17 -23.20 -3.33 2.31
N HIS A 18 -24.50 -3.00 2.32
CA HIS A 18 -25.24 -2.78 3.56
C HIS A 18 -25.14 -4.01 4.48
N ASP A 19 -25.37 -5.20 3.92
CA ASP A 19 -25.35 -6.45 4.66
C ASP A 19 -23.94 -6.87 5.08
N PHE A 20 -22.92 -6.60 4.26
CA PHE A 20 -21.52 -6.83 4.59
C PHE A 20 -21.07 -5.96 5.77
N TYR A 21 -21.59 -4.75 5.93
CA TYR A 21 -21.27 -3.89 7.08
C TYR A 21 -22.14 -4.16 8.30
N ASP A 22 -23.19 -4.97 8.19
CA ASP A 22 -24.12 -5.30 9.27
C ASP A 22 -23.55 -6.39 10.18
N PRO A 23 -23.18 -6.10 11.45
CA PRO A 23 -22.54 -7.08 12.33
C PRO A 23 -23.45 -8.28 12.63
N ASP A 24 -24.77 -8.14 12.50
CA ASP A 24 -25.73 -9.22 12.70
C ASP A 24 -25.78 -10.21 11.52
N LYS A 25 -25.22 -9.85 10.36
CA LYS A 25 -25.12 -10.70 9.17
C LYS A 25 -23.69 -11.25 8.94
N ASN A 26 -22.75 -10.88 9.79
CA ASN A 26 -21.37 -11.30 9.71
C ASN A 26 -21.03 -12.39 10.74
N VAL A 27 -19.98 -13.15 10.46
CA VAL A 27 -19.33 -13.97 11.49
C VAL A 27 -18.66 -13.07 12.54
N ALA A 28 -18.52 -13.55 13.76
CA ALA A 28 -17.79 -12.84 14.80
C ALA A 28 -16.36 -12.55 14.35
N THR A 29 -15.82 -11.38 14.68
CA THR A 29 -14.41 -11.10 14.35
C THR A 29 -13.49 -12.07 15.10
N PRO A 30 -12.32 -12.40 14.55
CA PRO A 30 -11.44 -13.39 15.18
C PRO A 30 -11.08 -13.03 16.62
N LEU A 31 -10.93 -14.07 17.43
CA LEU A 31 -10.41 -14.01 18.79
C LEU A 31 -9.22 -14.97 18.82
N VAL A 32 -8.01 -14.44 18.96
CA VAL A 32 -6.77 -15.18 18.71
C VAL A 32 -5.90 -15.15 19.96
N GLU A 33 -5.50 -16.31 20.47
CA GLU A 33 -4.53 -16.38 21.56
C GLU A 33 -3.16 -15.87 21.08
N ILE A 34 -2.54 -14.95 21.83
CA ILE A 34 -1.20 -14.46 21.50
C ILE A 34 -0.16 -15.53 21.85
N PRO A 35 0.97 -15.60 21.11
CA PRO A 35 2.00 -16.60 21.38
C PRO A 35 2.60 -16.41 22.78
N SER A 36 3.09 -17.50 23.38
CA SER A 36 3.74 -17.48 24.69
C SER A 36 4.95 -16.54 24.76
N SER A 37 5.63 -16.28 23.64
CA SER A 37 6.72 -15.31 23.54
C SER A 37 6.29 -13.86 23.84
N LEU A 38 5.00 -13.55 23.70
CA LEU A 38 4.40 -12.26 24.01
C LEU A 38 3.54 -12.28 25.29
N ASN A 39 3.46 -13.43 25.97
CA ASN A 39 2.70 -13.61 27.20
C ASN A 39 3.62 -14.09 28.33
N GLN A 40 4.16 -13.14 29.09
CA GLN A 40 5.02 -13.43 30.23
C GLN A 40 4.33 -14.20 31.38
N PHE A 41 3.00 -14.30 31.36
CA PHE A 41 2.19 -15.01 32.37
C PHE A 41 1.69 -16.39 31.88
N TYR A 42 2.19 -16.87 30.74
CA TYR A 42 1.72 -18.13 30.15
C TYR A 42 1.89 -19.33 31.11
N GLN A 43 3.02 -19.36 31.83
CA GLN A 43 3.35 -20.40 32.82
C GLN A 43 2.57 -20.26 34.13
N ASP A 44 1.97 -19.09 34.40
CA ASP A 44 1.09 -18.87 35.56
C ASP A 44 -0.36 -19.31 35.28
N GLY A 45 -0.61 -19.95 34.12
CA GLY A 45 -1.95 -20.36 33.69
C GLY A 45 -2.77 -19.24 33.05
N VAL A 46 -2.14 -18.13 32.62
CA VAL A 46 -2.84 -17.04 31.92
C VAL A 46 -2.81 -17.30 30.41
N ARG A 47 -3.98 -17.23 29.76
CA ARG A 47 -4.17 -17.26 28.31
C ARG A 47 -4.66 -15.88 27.88
N ILE A 48 -3.96 -15.25 26.94
CA ILE A 48 -4.26 -13.88 26.52
C ILE A 48 -4.75 -13.91 25.07
N PHE A 49 -5.95 -13.39 24.84
CA PHE A 49 -6.59 -13.37 23.54
C PHE A 49 -6.72 -11.93 22.99
N ALA A 50 -6.35 -11.76 21.73
CA ALA A 50 -6.55 -10.57 20.94
C ALA A 50 -7.92 -10.63 20.23
N LYS A 51 -8.84 -9.72 20.56
CA LYS A 51 -10.12 -9.59 19.85
C LYS A 51 -9.96 -8.64 18.65
N LEU A 52 -9.86 -9.20 17.44
CA LEU A 52 -9.47 -8.50 16.22
C LEU A 52 -10.63 -7.68 15.61
N HIS A 53 -11.07 -6.61 16.28
CA HIS A 53 -11.98 -5.64 15.66
C HIS A 53 -11.31 -4.82 14.54
N SER A 54 -9.99 -4.94 14.37
CA SER A 54 -9.26 -4.58 13.15
C SER A 54 -9.72 -5.36 11.91
N ASP A 55 -10.42 -6.49 12.06
CA ASP A 55 -10.95 -7.30 10.94
C ASP A 55 -12.40 -6.98 10.58
N LEU A 56 -13.03 -6.01 11.26
CA LEU A 56 -14.31 -5.47 10.79
C LEU A 56 -14.18 -4.95 9.35
N PRO A 57 -15.27 -4.87 8.57
CA PRO A 57 -15.25 -4.40 7.18
C PRO A 57 -14.48 -3.08 6.96
N ALA A 58 -14.67 -2.09 7.82
CA ALA A 58 -13.95 -0.81 7.76
C ALA A 58 -12.49 -0.86 8.29
N LYS A 59 -12.02 -2.05 8.66
CA LYS A 59 -10.73 -2.32 9.31
C LYS A 59 -10.50 -1.56 10.61
N ASN A 60 -11.59 -1.19 11.28
CA ASN A 60 -11.54 -0.53 12.59
C ASN A 60 -12.84 -0.69 13.39
N VAL A 61 -12.70 -0.62 14.71
CA VAL A 61 -13.75 -0.77 15.74
C VAL A 61 -14.83 0.31 15.67
N LYS A 62 -14.54 1.49 15.09
CA LYS A 62 -15.49 2.61 15.02
C LYS A 62 -16.57 2.43 13.95
N SER A 63 -16.47 1.41 13.10
CA SER A 63 -17.56 1.01 12.21
C SER A 63 -18.83 0.60 12.96
N LEU A 64 -18.70 -0.07 14.10
CA LEU A 64 -19.84 -0.46 14.94
C LEU A 64 -20.63 0.76 15.44
N PRO A 65 -20.05 1.69 16.23
CA PRO A 65 -20.79 2.85 16.69
C PRO A 65 -21.22 3.78 15.54
N ALA A 66 -20.42 3.92 14.48
CA ALA A 66 -20.82 4.73 13.32
C ALA A 66 -22.09 4.19 12.67
N LEU A 67 -22.17 2.87 12.45
CA LEU A 67 -23.36 2.23 11.91
C LEU A 67 -24.56 2.43 12.82
N ASN A 68 -24.41 2.16 14.11
CA ASN A 68 -25.52 2.21 15.05
C ASN A 68 -26.06 3.65 15.24
N MET A 69 -25.17 4.65 15.29
CA MET A 69 -25.59 6.06 15.38
C MET A 69 -26.39 6.49 14.15
N LEU A 70 -25.96 6.12 12.93
CA LEU A 70 -26.68 6.45 11.71
C LEU A 70 -28.01 5.68 11.57
N ARG A 71 -28.04 4.40 11.96
CA ARG A 71 -29.28 3.60 12.00
C ARG A 71 -30.29 4.14 12.99
N GLN A 72 -29.87 4.53 14.21
CA GLN A 72 -30.78 5.15 15.18
C GLN A 72 -31.33 6.50 14.71
N ALA A 73 -30.59 7.21 13.85
CA ALA A 73 -31.07 8.41 13.20
C ALA A 73 -32.00 8.12 12.00
N GLY A 74 -32.29 6.86 11.67
CA GLY A 74 -33.16 6.45 10.56
C GLY A 74 -32.53 6.64 9.17
N LEU A 75 -31.20 6.80 9.10
CA LEU A 75 -30.51 7.14 7.85
C LEU A 75 -30.29 5.93 6.92
N ASP A 76 -30.64 4.72 7.35
CA ASP A 76 -30.63 3.50 6.54
C ASP A 76 -32.01 3.16 5.94
N ALA A 77 -33.04 4.00 6.15
CA ALA A 77 -34.43 3.72 5.78
C ALA A 77 -34.64 3.40 4.27
N GLY A 78 -33.87 4.05 3.38
CA GLY A 78 -33.91 3.77 1.94
C GLY A 78 -33.42 2.38 1.56
N LEU A 79 -32.69 1.71 2.47
CA LEU A 79 -32.14 0.37 2.28
C LEU A 79 -32.79 -0.67 3.19
N SER A 80 -33.35 -0.28 4.33
CA SER A 80 -33.84 -1.22 5.36
C SER A 80 -35.00 -2.10 4.86
N GLY A 81 -35.73 -1.67 3.82
CA GLY A 81 -36.88 -2.39 3.26
C GLY A 81 -38.17 -2.13 4.03
N ASP A 82 -38.09 -1.44 5.17
CA ASP A 82 -39.22 -0.95 5.93
C ASP A 82 -39.67 0.39 5.35
N SER A 83 -40.45 0.33 4.26
CA SER A 83 -41.02 1.48 3.53
C SER A 83 -42.10 2.25 4.31
N LYS A 84 -42.01 2.31 5.64
CA LYS A 84 -43.00 2.95 6.52
C LYS A 84 -42.51 4.24 7.19
N GLY A 85 -41.24 4.61 7.02
CA GLY A 85 -40.71 5.89 7.50
C GLY A 85 -40.36 6.83 6.34
N GLU A 86 -40.73 8.11 6.44
CA GLU A 86 -40.09 9.15 5.63
C GLU A 86 -38.59 9.17 5.95
N GLN A 87 -37.75 9.06 4.93
CA GLN A 87 -36.31 9.23 5.10
C GLN A 87 -36.06 10.64 5.63
N PRO A 88 -35.26 10.82 6.71
CA PRO A 88 -34.90 12.15 7.18
C PRO A 88 -34.34 12.96 6.03
N SER A 89 -34.64 14.27 5.98
CA SER A 89 -34.10 15.19 4.99
C SER A 89 -32.61 15.51 5.21
N VAL A 90 -31.84 14.53 5.68
CA VAL A 90 -30.41 14.58 5.95
C VAL A 90 -29.68 14.04 4.74
N SER A 91 -28.75 14.83 4.21
CA SER A 91 -27.87 14.39 3.14
C SER A 91 -26.39 14.49 3.49
N ASN A 92 -26.02 15.28 4.51
CA ASN A 92 -24.63 15.46 4.92
C ASN A 92 -24.41 15.10 6.39
N ILE A 93 -23.30 14.42 6.67
CA ILE A 93 -22.84 14.16 8.03
C ILE A 93 -21.72 15.14 8.37
N VAL A 94 -21.67 15.59 9.62
CA VAL A 94 -20.54 16.35 10.16
C VAL A 94 -20.11 15.76 11.50
N GLU A 95 -18.82 15.58 11.73
CA GLU A 95 -18.31 15.00 12.98
C GLU A 95 -16.89 15.47 13.29
N TYR A 96 -16.57 15.61 14.57
CA TYR A 96 -15.20 15.77 15.02
C TYR A 96 -14.56 14.41 15.32
N SER A 97 -13.45 14.09 14.67
CA SER A 97 -12.69 12.88 15.01
C SER A 97 -11.23 12.95 14.60
N SER A 98 -10.42 12.19 15.31
CA SER A 98 -8.99 12.01 14.99
C SER A 98 -8.73 10.97 13.89
N GLY A 99 -9.76 10.34 13.31
CA GLY A 99 -9.63 9.46 12.14
C GLY A 99 -10.72 8.38 12.02
N SER A 100 -10.61 7.29 12.78
CA SER A 100 -11.36 6.05 12.54
C SER A 100 -12.90 6.22 12.54
N THR A 101 -13.45 7.11 13.39
CA THR A 101 -14.89 7.41 13.39
C THR A 101 -15.34 8.07 12.10
N VAL A 102 -14.65 9.12 11.63
CA VAL A 102 -15.07 9.86 10.43
C VAL A 102 -14.85 9.04 9.16
N ILE A 103 -13.79 8.21 9.10
CA ILE A 103 -13.59 7.24 8.02
C ILE A 103 -14.76 6.24 7.98
N SER A 104 -15.14 5.69 9.14
CA SER A 104 -16.27 4.76 9.22
C SER A 104 -17.59 5.42 8.83
N LEU A 105 -17.84 6.65 9.28
CA LEU A 105 -19.01 7.44 8.88
C LEU A 105 -19.02 7.69 7.37
N ALA A 106 -17.89 8.03 6.75
CA ALA A 106 -17.81 8.27 5.31
C ALA A 106 -18.17 7.03 4.49
N ILE A 107 -17.62 5.88 4.88
CA ILE A 107 -17.92 4.61 4.21
C ILE A 107 -19.42 4.26 4.36
N ILE A 108 -19.96 4.33 5.57
CA ILE A 108 -21.36 3.95 5.84
C ILE A 108 -22.33 4.96 5.21
N ALA A 109 -22.00 6.25 5.22
CA ALA A 109 -22.78 7.29 4.55
C ALA A 109 -22.91 7.02 3.04
N ASN A 110 -21.81 6.63 2.38
CA ASN A 110 -21.85 6.23 0.97
C ASN A 110 -22.73 4.99 0.75
N ILE A 111 -22.64 3.99 1.64
CA ILE A 111 -23.52 2.81 1.57
C ILE A 111 -24.98 3.21 1.71
N PHE A 112 -25.30 4.16 2.59
CA PHE A 112 -26.65 4.66 2.86
C PHE A 112 -27.16 5.66 1.81
N GLY A 113 -26.33 6.05 0.84
CA GLY A 113 -26.70 7.00 -0.21
C GLY A 113 -26.77 8.46 0.24
N LEU A 114 -25.97 8.84 1.24
CA LEU A 114 -25.81 10.24 1.67
C LEU A 114 -24.78 10.98 0.79
N ASP A 115 -24.91 12.31 0.67
CA ASP A 115 -24.09 13.15 -0.21
C ASP A 115 -22.63 13.28 0.26
N GLY A 116 -22.37 13.16 1.55
CA GLY A 116 -20.99 13.17 2.05
C GLY A 116 -20.82 13.42 3.55
N VAL A 117 -19.55 13.45 3.95
CA VAL A 117 -19.12 13.62 5.34
C VAL A 117 -18.09 14.72 5.46
N THR A 118 -18.35 15.67 6.37
CA THR A 118 -17.42 16.73 6.76
C THR A 118 -16.76 16.38 8.10
N ALA A 119 -15.44 16.22 8.11
CA ALA A 119 -14.69 15.97 9.32
C ALA A 119 -14.07 17.26 9.88
N TYR A 120 -14.32 17.54 11.15
CA TYR A 120 -13.53 18.47 11.94
C TYR A 120 -12.37 17.73 12.62
N LEU A 121 -11.19 18.32 12.58
CA LEU A 121 -9.97 17.73 13.15
C LEU A 121 -8.95 18.81 13.52
N SER A 122 -7.99 18.48 14.37
CA SER A 122 -6.92 19.41 14.77
C SER A 122 -5.90 19.63 13.65
N ASN A 123 -5.34 20.85 13.57
CA ASN A 123 -4.19 21.22 12.75
C ASN A 123 -2.89 20.46 13.07
N LYS A 124 -2.88 19.68 14.17
CA LYS A 124 -1.77 18.79 14.55
C LYS A 124 -1.86 17.39 13.90
N THR A 125 -2.81 17.20 12.98
CA THR A 125 -2.97 15.95 12.22
C THR A 125 -1.94 15.88 11.09
N SER A 126 -1.23 14.76 10.95
CA SER A 126 -0.20 14.59 9.91
C SER A 126 -0.77 14.65 8.50
N LYS A 127 0.05 15.09 7.53
CA LYS A 127 -0.36 15.18 6.12
C LYS A 127 -0.82 13.84 5.55
N ALA A 128 -0.09 12.76 5.85
CA ALA A 128 -0.46 11.40 5.44
C ALA A 128 -1.87 11.03 5.94
N LYS A 129 -2.22 11.38 7.18
CA LYS A 129 -3.54 11.13 7.73
C LYS A 129 -4.64 12.00 7.09
N LEU A 130 -4.33 13.25 6.78
CA LEU A 130 -5.25 14.11 6.01
C LEU A 130 -5.54 13.51 4.63
N ASP A 131 -4.50 13.05 3.93
CA ASP A 131 -4.65 12.43 2.61
C ASP A 131 -5.42 11.11 2.67
N LEU A 132 -5.19 10.29 3.70
CA LEU A 132 -5.98 9.09 3.95
C LEU A 132 -7.47 9.41 4.14
N MET A 133 -7.82 10.46 4.89
CA MET A 133 -9.22 10.86 5.02
C MET A 133 -9.79 11.40 3.71
N ARG A 134 -9.02 12.17 2.94
CA ARG A 134 -9.44 12.64 1.60
C ARG A 134 -9.66 11.48 0.64
N PHE A 135 -8.84 10.43 0.72
CA PHE A 135 -8.98 9.20 -0.05
C PHE A 135 -10.36 8.54 0.18
N PHE A 136 -10.87 8.56 1.42
CA PHE A 136 -12.22 8.08 1.75
C PHE A 136 -13.36 9.08 1.41
N GLY A 137 -13.06 10.16 0.68
CA GLY A 137 -14.07 11.13 0.24
C GLY A 137 -14.48 12.17 1.29
N LEU A 138 -13.71 12.31 2.38
CA LEU A 138 -14.05 13.28 3.43
C LEU A 138 -13.73 14.72 3.03
N LYS A 139 -14.67 15.63 3.31
CA LYS A 139 -14.42 17.08 3.33
C LYS A 139 -13.76 17.44 4.67
N LEU A 140 -12.56 17.99 4.65
CA LEU A 140 -11.81 18.27 5.87
C LEU A 140 -11.93 19.74 6.29
N ARG A 141 -12.23 19.97 7.57
CA ARG A 141 -12.15 21.28 8.22
C ARG A 141 -11.15 21.21 9.36
N VAL A 142 -10.03 21.90 9.16
CA VAL A 142 -8.93 21.90 10.11
C VAL A 142 -9.13 23.02 11.13
N PHE A 143 -9.05 22.66 12.40
CA PHE A 143 -9.22 23.55 13.54
C PHE A 143 -7.88 23.75 14.28
N GLY A 144 -7.56 25.00 14.65
CA GLY A 144 -6.37 25.32 15.43
C GLY A 144 -6.58 24.99 16.91
N GLY A 145 -5.87 24.02 17.47
CA GLY A 145 -6.08 23.64 18.86
C GLY A 145 -5.40 22.34 19.31
N PRO A 146 -5.73 21.81 20.49
CA PRO A 146 -5.21 20.55 20.97
C PRO A 146 -5.62 19.39 20.07
N SER A 147 -4.77 18.36 19.98
CA SER A 147 -5.06 17.14 19.19
C SER A 147 -6.22 16.33 19.77
N GLN A 148 -6.48 16.49 21.06
CA GLN A 148 -7.60 15.89 21.78
C GLN A 148 -8.31 17.00 22.59
N PRO A 149 -9.29 17.70 22.00
CA PRO A 149 -10.03 18.73 22.70
C PRO A 149 -10.93 18.10 23.75
N GLU A 150 -11.18 18.87 24.80
CA GLU A 150 -12.23 18.57 25.75
C GLU A 150 -13.59 18.56 25.03
N PRO A 151 -14.42 17.51 25.19
CA PRO A 151 -15.73 17.42 24.56
C PRO A 151 -16.62 18.66 24.70
N ALA A 152 -16.60 19.33 25.85
CA ALA A 152 -17.44 20.49 26.16
C ALA A 152 -16.78 21.86 25.88
N ASP A 153 -15.58 21.92 25.29
CA ASP A 153 -14.95 23.21 24.98
C ASP A 153 -15.71 23.91 23.85
N VAL A 154 -16.37 25.02 24.18
CA VAL A 154 -17.15 25.85 23.25
C VAL A 154 -16.32 26.41 22.09
N ARG A 155 -15.01 26.51 22.26
CA ARG A 155 -14.08 26.92 21.21
C ARG A 155 -13.64 25.74 20.35
N GLY A 156 -13.83 24.50 20.81
CA GLY A 156 -13.29 23.30 20.20
C GLY A 156 -14.01 22.85 18.92
N GLY A 157 -13.32 22.04 18.13
CA GLY A 157 -13.87 21.46 16.90
C GLY A 157 -15.07 20.54 17.11
N ILE A 158 -15.28 20.00 18.33
CA ILE A 158 -16.46 19.19 18.68
C ILE A 158 -17.71 20.09 18.70
N CYS A 159 -17.66 21.22 19.41
CA CYS A 159 -18.72 22.22 19.42
C CYS A 159 -19.00 22.76 18.00
N ALA A 160 -17.96 23.07 17.23
CA ALA A 160 -18.11 23.54 15.85
C ALA A 160 -18.80 22.52 14.94
N ALA A 161 -18.50 21.23 15.09
CA ALA A 161 -19.20 20.16 14.37
C ALA A 161 -20.68 20.05 14.78
N ALA A 162 -20.98 20.20 16.08
CA ALA A 162 -22.35 20.21 16.58
C ALA A 162 -23.17 21.40 16.05
N GLU A 163 -22.59 22.60 16.00
CA GLU A 163 -23.24 23.79 15.41
C GLU A 163 -23.50 23.60 13.90
N ASP A 164 -22.54 23.05 13.16
CA ASP A 164 -22.72 22.73 11.74
C ASP A 164 -23.79 21.66 11.51
N GLY A 165 -23.96 20.74 12.46
CA GLY A 165 -24.99 19.71 12.45
C GLY A 165 -26.42 20.26 12.58
N LYS A 166 -26.59 21.53 13.00
CA LYS A 166 -27.91 22.19 13.07
C LYS A 166 -28.37 22.76 11.72
N LYS A 167 -27.50 22.79 10.70
CA LYS A 167 -27.85 23.28 9.37
C LYS A 167 -28.88 22.37 8.71
N HIS A 168 -29.76 22.94 7.91
CA HIS A 168 -30.73 22.17 7.14
C HIS A 168 -30.00 21.14 6.25
N GLY A 169 -30.39 19.87 6.32
CA GLY A 169 -29.76 18.79 5.57
C GLY A 169 -28.51 18.17 6.20
N TRP A 170 -28.09 18.65 7.38
CA TRP A 170 -26.89 18.18 8.07
C TRP A 170 -27.26 17.40 9.33
N TYR A 171 -26.41 16.44 9.70
CA TYR A 171 -26.56 15.67 10.93
C TYR A 171 -25.19 15.50 11.61
N ASN A 172 -25.13 15.79 12.91
CA ASN A 172 -23.97 15.47 13.74
C ASN A 172 -24.29 14.27 14.64
N PRO A 173 -23.64 13.11 14.43
CA PRO A 173 -23.85 11.93 15.27
C PRO A 173 -23.44 12.14 16.73
N ASN A 174 -22.45 13.00 16.98
CA ASN A 174 -21.83 13.29 18.27
C ASN A 174 -21.43 12.02 19.05
N GLN A 175 -20.27 11.47 18.71
CA GLN A 175 -19.75 10.26 19.35
C GLN A 175 -19.51 10.34 20.88
N TYR A 176 -19.56 11.53 21.51
CA TYR A 176 -19.29 11.68 22.96
C TYR A 176 -20.56 11.65 23.82
N GLU A 177 -21.72 11.94 23.24
CA GLU A 177 -23.00 12.01 23.96
C GLU A 177 -24.03 10.99 23.46
N ASN A 178 -23.88 10.52 22.21
CA ASN A 178 -24.84 9.61 21.61
C ASN A 178 -24.72 8.19 22.18
N GLU A 179 -25.75 7.75 22.90
CA GLU A 179 -25.79 6.42 23.53
C GLU A 179 -25.71 5.26 22.52
N ALA A 180 -26.07 5.49 21.25
CA ALA A 180 -25.90 4.49 20.20
C ALA A 180 -24.42 4.09 20.02
N ASN A 181 -23.47 4.94 20.43
CA ASN A 181 -22.06 4.59 20.44
C ASN A 181 -21.78 3.39 21.36
N TRP A 182 -22.07 3.52 22.66
CA TRP A 182 -21.74 2.45 23.60
C TRP A 182 -22.71 1.26 23.47
N LYS A 183 -23.98 1.51 23.12
CA LYS A 183 -24.97 0.44 22.89
C LYS A 183 -24.56 -0.48 21.73
N ALA A 184 -23.84 0.02 20.73
CA ALA A 184 -23.29 -0.82 19.66
C ALA A 184 -22.37 -1.93 20.20
N HIS A 185 -21.55 -1.60 21.21
CA HIS A 185 -20.63 -2.56 21.82
C HIS A 185 -21.33 -3.51 22.80
N ALA A 186 -22.38 -3.04 23.49
CA ALA A 186 -23.24 -3.93 24.26
C ALA A 186 -23.96 -4.95 23.36
N GLN A 187 -24.41 -4.53 22.18
CA GLN A 187 -25.12 -5.38 21.23
C GLN A 187 -24.17 -6.36 20.53
N TRP A 188 -23.05 -5.90 19.99
CA TRP A 188 -22.22 -6.72 19.10
C TRP A 188 -20.93 -7.21 19.73
N THR A 189 -20.14 -6.34 20.37
CA THR A 189 -18.85 -6.74 20.96
C THR A 189 -19.06 -7.71 22.13
N ALA A 190 -19.93 -7.38 23.09
CA ALA A 190 -20.21 -8.25 24.23
C ALA A 190 -20.79 -9.60 23.80
N THR A 191 -21.78 -9.61 22.91
CA THR A 191 -22.40 -10.83 22.39
C THR A 191 -21.39 -11.71 21.65
N GLN A 192 -20.44 -11.13 20.91
CA GLN A 192 -19.39 -11.92 20.27
C GLN A 192 -18.48 -12.58 21.31
N LEU A 193 -18.07 -11.85 22.35
CA LEU A 193 -17.23 -12.43 23.42
C LEU A 193 -17.96 -13.53 24.20
N ASP A 194 -19.22 -13.31 24.56
CA ASP A 194 -20.08 -14.31 25.22
C ASP A 194 -20.27 -15.56 24.36
N ARG A 195 -20.41 -15.41 23.03
CA ARG A 195 -20.48 -16.57 22.12
C ARG A 195 -19.14 -17.29 21.94
N GLN A 196 -18.02 -16.57 22.00
CA GLN A 196 -16.69 -17.11 21.69
C GLN A 196 -16.01 -17.77 22.89
N LEU A 197 -16.14 -17.17 24.08
CA LEU A 197 -15.56 -17.69 25.32
C LEU A 197 -16.62 -18.06 26.35
N GLY A 198 -17.79 -17.42 26.32
CA GLY A 198 -18.84 -17.63 27.32
C GLY A 198 -18.25 -17.61 28.72
N ASN A 199 -18.60 -18.62 29.51
CA ASN A 199 -18.18 -18.76 30.91
C ASN A 199 -16.68 -18.98 31.13
N GLU A 200 -15.88 -19.03 30.06
CA GLU A 200 -14.42 -19.09 30.16
C GLU A 200 -13.75 -17.73 30.22
N LEU A 201 -14.46 -16.64 29.97
CA LEU A 201 -13.92 -15.28 30.03
C LEU A 201 -13.65 -14.87 31.49
N ASP A 202 -12.45 -14.38 31.80
CA ASP A 202 -12.10 -13.92 33.15
C ASP A 202 -11.79 -12.42 33.21
N ILE A 203 -11.16 -11.87 32.16
CA ILE A 203 -10.74 -10.46 32.12
C ILE A 203 -11.06 -9.85 30.75
N ILE A 204 -11.61 -8.64 30.72
CA ILE A 204 -11.69 -7.82 29.51
C ILE A 204 -10.94 -6.51 29.66
N VAL A 205 -10.18 -6.13 28.64
CA VAL A 205 -9.37 -4.90 28.64
C VAL A 205 -9.64 -4.08 27.39
N ALA A 206 -9.95 -2.80 27.57
CA ALA A 206 -10.10 -1.85 26.47
C ALA A 206 -9.70 -0.43 26.85
N GLY A 207 -9.08 0.25 25.88
CA GLY A 207 -8.65 1.62 26.00
C GLY A 207 -9.80 2.61 25.91
N MET A 208 -9.72 3.65 26.72
CA MET A 208 -10.79 4.62 26.94
C MET A 208 -10.59 5.85 26.05
N GLY A 209 -11.23 5.85 24.87
CA GLY A 209 -11.29 7.02 23.96
C GLY A 209 -12.58 7.84 24.19
N THR A 210 -13.64 7.48 23.46
CA THR A 210 -15.01 7.92 23.79
C THR A 210 -15.59 7.14 24.98
N SER A 211 -14.83 6.20 25.56
CA SER A 211 -15.27 5.13 26.48
C SER A 211 -16.28 4.11 25.93
N GLY A 212 -16.91 4.34 24.77
CA GLY A 212 -18.04 3.53 24.29
C GLY A 212 -17.80 2.02 24.21
N THR A 213 -16.60 1.58 23.83
CA THR A 213 -16.24 0.15 23.75
C THR A 213 -16.25 -0.52 25.11
N MET A 214 -15.59 0.07 26.11
CA MET A 214 -15.58 -0.47 27.48
C MET A 214 -16.95 -0.28 28.14
N THR A 215 -17.61 0.86 27.96
CA THR A 215 -18.95 1.10 28.53
C THR A 215 -19.94 0.04 28.08
N GLY A 216 -20.07 -0.17 26.78
CA GLY A 216 -21.01 -1.15 26.24
C GLY A 216 -20.66 -2.58 26.59
N THR A 217 -19.41 -2.97 26.34
CA THR A 217 -18.95 -4.33 26.59
C THR A 217 -18.97 -4.66 28.08
N GLY A 218 -18.41 -3.79 28.91
CA GLY A 218 -18.29 -3.97 30.35
C GLY A 218 -19.63 -4.00 31.07
N LEU A 219 -20.61 -3.17 30.69
CA LEU A 219 -21.94 -3.23 31.32
C LEU A 219 -22.74 -4.47 30.90
N ALA A 220 -22.66 -4.86 29.63
CA ALA A 220 -23.32 -6.07 29.15
C ALA A 220 -22.70 -7.32 29.78
N ILE A 221 -21.37 -7.42 29.80
CA ILE A 221 -20.65 -8.55 30.42
C ILE A 221 -20.86 -8.58 31.93
N LYS A 222 -20.86 -7.43 32.64
CA LYS A 222 -21.19 -7.42 34.08
C LYS A 222 -22.55 -8.05 34.38
N ARG A 223 -23.54 -7.84 33.51
CA ARG A 223 -24.88 -8.43 33.65
C ARG A 223 -24.92 -9.91 33.35
N LEU A 224 -24.18 -10.36 32.32
CA LEU A 224 -24.17 -11.76 31.88
C LEU A 224 -23.27 -12.63 32.78
N GLN A 225 -22.11 -12.09 33.16
CA GLN A 225 -21.02 -12.79 33.83
C GLN A 225 -20.35 -11.87 34.87
N PRO A 226 -20.95 -11.72 36.07
CA PRO A 226 -20.49 -10.75 37.08
C PRO A 226 -19.07 -11.01 37.62
N HIS A 227 -18.51 -12.19 37.40
CA HIS A 227 -17.16 -12.54 37.85
C HIS A 227 -16.06 -11.96 36.95
N VAL A 228 -16.38 -11.57 35.70
CA VAL A 228 -15.40 -11.06 34.74
C VAL A 228 -14.85 -9.72 35.23
N HIS A 229 -13.53 -9.63 35.33
CA HIS A 229 -12.84 -8.41 35.72
C HIS A 229 -12.69 -7.45 34.52
N ARG A 230 -13.11 -6.20 34.69
CA ARG A 230 -13.22 -5.24 33.58
C ARG A 230 -12.21 -4.12 33.77
N VAL A 231 -11.20 -4.05 32.90
CA VAL A 231 -10.06 -3.12 33.04
C VAL A 231 -10.11 -2.03 31.96
N GLY A 232 -10.32 -0.79 32.38
CA GLY A 232 -10.18 0.38 31.50
C GLY A 232 -8.73 0.84 31.41
N VAL A 233 -8.26 1.24 30.22
CA VAL A 233 -6.90 1.76 30.07
C VAL A 233 -6.95 3.21 29.58
N THR A 234 -6.24 4.12 30.25
CA THR A 234 -6.17 5.55 29.88
C THR A 234 -4.74 5.97 29.59
N THR A 235 -4.56 7.03 28.80
CA THR A 235 -3.21 7.53 28.52
C THR A 235 -2.68 8.28 29.73
N GLN A 236 -1.36 8.25 29.92
CA GLN A 236 -0.72 9.20 30.83
C GLN A 236 -1.00 10.65 30.38
N PRO A 237 -1.20 11.60 31.33
CA PRO A 237 -1.35 13.00 30.97
C PRO A 237 -0.17 13.50 30.13
N GLY A 238 -0.45 14.10 28.97
CA GLY A 238 0.58 14.63 28.07
C GLY A 238 1.21 13.62 27.10
N ASP A 239 1.00 12.32 27.30
CA ASP A 239 1.51 11.28 26.40
C ASP A 239 0.41 10.66 25.55
N ARG A 240 0.37 11.02 24.27
CA ARG A 240 -0.72 10.67 23.35
C ARG A 240 -0.52 9.29 22.74
N VAL A 241 -1.58 8.48 22.78
CA VAL A 241 -1.79 7.31 21.90
C VAL A 241 -3.01 7.58 21.01
N PRO A 242 -2.96 7.30 19.69
CA PRO A 242 -4.13 7.50 18.83
C PRO A 242 -5.34 6.68 19.27
N GLY A 243 -6.47 7.36 19.54
CA GLY A 243 -7.73 6.74 19.98
C GLY A 243 -8.01 6.96 21.47
N PRO A 244 -7.29 6.28 22.40
CA PRO A 244 -7.41 6.48 23.84
C PRO A 244 -7.13 7.91 24.30
N ARG A 245 -7.68 8.28 25.46
CA ARG A 245 -7.56 9.59 26.09
C ARG A 245 -7.10 9.45 27.54
N SER A 246 -6.66 10.54 28.15
CA SER A 246 -6.39 10.59 29.60
C SER A 246 -7.69 10.61 30.39
N GLU A 247 -7.65 10.19 31.65
CA GLU A 247 -8.84 10.19 32.52
C GLU A 247 -9.51 11.57 32.61
N ALA A 248 -8.72 12.65 32.69
CA ALA A 248 -9.25 14.01 32.76
C ALA A 248 -10.14 14.36 31.55
N LEU A 249 -9.82 13.84 30.36
CA LEU A 249 -10.59 14.05 29.14
C LEU A 249 -11.83 13.14 29.03
N LEU A 250 -11.99 12.18 29.94
CA LEU A 250 -13.18 11.33 30.06
C LEU A 250 -14.21 11.89 31.04
N ALA A 251 -13.80 12.78 31.96
CA ALA A 251 -14.70 13.41 32.91
C ALA A 251 -15.95 14.07 32.27
N PRO A 252 -15.87 14.78 31.13
CA PRO A 252 -17.05 15.38 30.49
C PRO A 252 -17.85 14.41 29.60
N VAL A 253 -17.44 13.14 29.47
CA VAL A 253 -18.19 12.15 28.67
C VAL A 253 -19.39 11.66 29.48
N THR A 254 -20.60 11.70 28.89
CA THR A 254 -21.87 11.42 29.58
C THR A 254 -22.17 9.93 29.78
N PHE A 255 -21.37 9.05 29.18
CA PHE A 255 -21.55 7.61 29.29
C PHE A 255 -21.28 7.10 30.72
N PRO A 256 -21.97 6.04 31.18
CA PRO A 256 -21.74 5.42 32.50
C PRO A 256 -20.47 4.57 32.53
N TRP A 257 -19.34 5.13 32.13
CA TRP A 257 -18.10 4.39 31.91
C TRP A 257 -17.44 3.95 33.22
N ARG A 258 -17.62 4.69 34.32
CA ARG A 258 -17.09 4.29 35.64
C ARG A 258 -17.73 2.99 36.15
N ASP A 259 -19.01 2.78 35.88
CA ASP A 259 -19.73 1.56 36.27
C ASP A 259 -19.33 0.33 35.44
N SER A 260 -18.70 0.58 34.27
CA SER A 260 -18.29 -0.45 33.31
C SER A 260 -16.94 -1.09 33.63
N ILE A 261 -16.17 -0.52 34.57
CA ILE A 261 -14.83 -1.00 34.95
C ILE A 261 -14.77 -1.40 36.43
N ASP A 262 -13.84 -2.27 36.76
CA ASP A 262 -13.44 -2.66 38.12
C ASP A 262 -12.04 -2.12 38.46
N ALA A 263 -11.20 -1.91 37.45
CA ALA A 263 -9.87 -1.36 37.57
C ALA A 263 -9.52 -0.42 36.41
N MET A 264 -8.52 0.41 36.62
CA MET A 264 -7.99 1.31 35.60
C MET A 264 -6.47 1.28 35.58
N GLU A 265 -5.89 1.29 34.39
CA GLU A 265 -4.44 1.31 34.16
C GLU A 265 -4.05 2.52 33.31
N TRP A 266 -2.78 2.94 33.44
CA TRP A 266 -2.21 4.06 32.70
C TRP A 266 -1.02 3.61 31.86
N VAL A 267 -1.10 3.83 30.55
CA VAL A 267 -0.09 3.36 29.60
C VAL A 267 0.46 4.54 28.79
N GLY A 268 1.78 4.52 28.59
CA GLY A 268 2.51 5.46 27.74
C GLY A 268 2.56 5.02 26.28
N SER A 269 2.86 5.96 25.39
CA SER A 269 2.93 5.73 23.94
C SER A 269 4.07 4.81 23.56
N ARG A 270 5.25 4.90 24.19
CA ARG A 270 6.38 4.02 23.87
C ARG A 270 6.01 2.54 24.00
N ASP A 271 5.40 2.16 25.12
CA ASP A 271 4.98 0.76 25.36
C ASP A 271 3.87 0.33 24.39
N ALA A 272 2.90 1.22 24.15
CA ALA A 272 1.81 0.98 23.21
C ALA A 272 2.31 0.67 21.79
N TYR A 273 3.22 1.50 21.27
CA TYR A 273 3.81 1.32 19.94
C TYR A 273 4.74 0.10 19.89
N THR A 274 5.56 -0.12 20.93
CA THR A 274 6.50 -1.25 21.01
C THR A 274 5.78 -2.60 21.03
N LEU A 275 4.74 -2.75 21.86
CA LEU A 275 3.96 -4.00 21.88
C LEU A 275 3.17 -4.21 20.60
N SER A 276 2.62 -3.15 20.02
CA SER A 276 1.95 -3.22 18.72
C SER A 276 2.89 -3.68 17.62
N LEU A 277 4.13 -3.17 17.58
CA LEU A 277 5.17 -3.63 16.66
C LEU A 277 5.46 -5.12 16.84
N LYS A 278 5.64 -5.57 18.09
CA LYS A 278 5.87 -6.98 18.43
C LYS A 278 4.70 -7.88 18.00
N LEU A 279 3.46 -7.46 18.23
CA LEU A 279 2.26 -8.17 17.76
C LEU A 279 2.24 -8.28 16.23
N CYS A 280 2.53 -7.20 15.50
CA CYS A 280 2.58 -7.20 14.04
C CYS A 280 3.64 -8.19 13.51
N ARG A 281 4.83 -8.23 14.12
CA ARG A 281 5.90 -9.17 13.77
C ARG A 281 5.54 -10.63 14.02
N HIS A 282 4.56 -10.90 14.90
CA HIS A 282 4.03 -12.24 15.15
C HIS A 282 2.74 -12.53 14.37
N GLY A 283 2.42 -11.74 13.35
CA GLY A 283 1.29 -11.98 12.44
C GLY A 283 -0.04 -11.33 12.85
N LEU A 284 -0.09 -10.58 13.96
CA LEU A 284 -1.27 -9.83 14.39
C LEU A 284 -1.14 -8.38 13.96
N LEU A 285 -1.65 -8.05 12.76
CA LEU A 285 -1.55 -6.71 12.17
C LEU A 285 -2.48 -5.71 12.88
N VAL A 286 -2.00 -5.14 13.98
CA VAL A 286 -2.80 -4.28 14.87
C VAL A 286 -2.09 -2.97 15.22
N GLY A 287 -2.86 -1.89 15.35
CA GLY A 287 -2.36 -0.54 15.64
C GLY A 287 -1.93 -0.33 17.10
N PRO A 288 -1.37 0.86 17.42
CA PRO A 288 -0.79 1.19 18.72
C PRO A 288 -1.81 1.12 19.86
N SER A 289 -3.09 1.40 19.60
CA SER A 289 -4.16 1.25 20.60
C SER A 289 -4.36 -0.20 21.07
N SER A 290 -3.95 -1.18 20.26
CA SER A 290 -4.00 -2.60 20.62
C SER A 290 -2.82 -2.98 21.52
N GLY A 291 -1.62 -2.51 21.20
CA GLY A 291 -0.46 -2.64 22.09
C GLY A 291 -0.67 -1.91 23.42
N PHE A 292 -1.37 -0.78 23.39
CA PHE A 292 -1.80 -0.04 24.58
C PHE A 292 -2.71 -0.88 25.50
N ASN A 293 -3.72 -1.55 24.93
CA ASN A 293 -4.61 -2.43 25.70
C ASN A 293 -3.87 -3.65 26.26
N LEU A 294 -2.97 -4.25 25.47
CA LEU A 294 -2.14 -5.35 25.94
C LEU A 294 -1.22 -4.91 27.07
N GLN A 295 -0.55 -3.76 26.96
CA GLN A 295 0.30 -3.24 28.04
C GLN A 295 -0.49 -3.04 29.33
N GLY A 296 -1.71 -2.48 29.24
CA GLY A 296 -2.58 -2.32 30.40
C GLY A 296 -2.94 -3.67 31.05
N LEU A 297 -3.25 -4.69 30.24
CA LEU A 297 -3.46 -6.04 30.74
C LEU A 297 -2.21 -6.60 31.43
N LEU A 298 -1.03 -6.44 30.83
CA LEU A 298 0.22 -6.95 31.39
C LEU A 298 0.59 -6.25 32.72
N GLN A 299 0.35 -4.94 32.83
CA GLN A 299 0.52 -4.19 34.09
C GLN A 299 -0.43 -4.70 35.17
N HIS A 300 -1.71 -4.87 34.82
CA HIS A 300 -2.73 -5.35 35.74
C HIS A 300 -2.39 -6.74 36.30
N LEU A 301 -2.05 -7.68 35.42
CA LEU A 301 -1.62 -9.03 35.79
C LEU A 301 -0.33 -9.00 36.63
N GLY A 302 0.64 -8.14 36.26
CA GLY A 302 1.90 -7.98 36.97
C GLY A 302 1.69 -7.59 38.42
N ARG A 303 0.89 -6.54 38.68
CA ARG A 303 0.55 -6.09 40.04
C ARG A 303 -0.13 -7.20 40.85
N HIS A 304 -1.09 -7.90 40.26
CA HIS A 304 -1.76 -9.02 40.93
C HIS A 304 -0.81 -10.18 41.25
N LYS A 305 0.15 -10.48 40.36
CA LYS A 305 1.16 -11.52 40.61
C LYS A 305 2.13 -11.11 41.71
N GLU A 306 2.65 -9.89 41.67
CA GLU A 306 3.56 -9.34 42.69
C GLU A 306 2.94 -9.34 44.09
N GLU A 307 1.64 -9.09 44.17
CA GLU A 307 0.88 -9.09 45.43
C GLU A 307 0.39 -10.48 45.85
N GLY A 308 0.68 -11.55 45.08
CA GLY A 308 0.20 -12.90 45.37
C GLY A 308 -1.32 -13.09 45.22
N ARG A 309 -1.97 -12.22 44.42
CA ARG A 309 -3.42 -12.14 44.22
C ARG A 309 -3.89 -12.55 42.83
N LEU A 310 -3.04 -13.25 42.06
CA LEU A 310 -3.38 -13.67 40.70
C LEU A 310 -4.60 -14.62 40.67
N ASP A 311 -4.71 -15.49 41.67
CA ASP A 311 -5.84 -16.44 41.79
C ASP A 311 -7.20 -15.74 41.99
N LEU A 312 -7.23 -14.47 42.44
CA LEU A 312 -8.48 -13.70 42.55
C LEU A 312 -9.08 -13.33 41.19
N LEU A 313 -8.29 -13.42 40.12
CA LEU A 313 -8.75 -13.15 38.75
C LEU A 313 -9.27 -14.40 38.05
N ARG A 314 -9.21 -15.58 38.69
CA ARG A 314 -9.73 -16.84 38.12
C ARG A 314 -11.23 -16.94 38.29
N HIS A 315 -11.88 -17.57 37.33
CA HIS A 315 -13.26 -17.99 37.46
C HIS A 315 -13.47 -18.81 38.75
N PRO A 316 -14.40 -18.42 39.64
CA PRO A 316 -14.50 -18.97 41.00
C PRO A 316 -14.84 -20.46 41.04
N THR A 317 -15.55 -20.97 40.04
CA THR A 317 -16.04 -22.36 40.02
C THR A 317 -15.62 -23.18 38.79
N ARG A 318 -14.77 -22.65 37.89
CA ARG A 318 -14.42 -23.36 36.64
C ARG A 318 -13.47 -24.53 36.89
N GLY A 319 -12.54 -24.37 37.84
CA GLY A 319 -11.67 -25.45 38.33
C GLY A 319 -10.57 -25.90 37.36
N ASP A 320 -10.38 -25.25 36.22
CA ASP A 320 -9.34 -25.57 35.23
C ASP A 320 -7.98 -24.90 35.52
N GLY A 321 -7.93 -24.01 36.51
CA GLY A 321 -6.70 -23.29 36.88
C GLY A 321 -6.22 -22.34 35.79
N LEU A 322 -7.10 -21.85 34.91
CA LEU A 322 -6.77 -20.88 33.87
C LEU A 322 -7.32 -19.47 34.20
N ILE A 323 -6.71 -18.46 33.59
CA ILE A 323 -7.22 -17.09 33.47
C ILE A 323 -7.23 -16.76 31.97
N ASN A 324 -8.40 -16.60 31.38
CA ASN A 324 -8.54 -16.17 30.00
C ASN A 324 -8.84 -14.67 29.96
N ALA A 325 -7.84 -13.92 29.54
CA ALA A 325 -7.92 -12.47 29.41
C ALA A 325 -8.06 -12.05 27.95
N VAL A 326 -8.94 -11.10 27.66
CA VAL A 326 -9.16 -10.56 26.33
C VAL A 326 -8.79 -9.08 26.29
N PHE A 327 -8.01 -8.68 25.29
CA PHE A 327 -7.83 -7.26 24.96
C PHE A 327 -8.39 -6.94 23.56
N ILE A 328 -9.01 -5.78 23.43
CA ILE A 328 -9.62 -5.35 22.15
C ILE A 328 -8.54 -4.79 21.21
N CYS A 329 -8.49 -5.27 19.96
CA CYS A 329 -7.65 -4.69 18.91
C CYS A 329 -8.48 -3.80 18.00
N CYS A 330 -8.22 -2.49 18.02
CA CYS A 330 -9.16 -1.50 17.49
C CYS A 330 -9.02 -1.22 15.99
N ASP A 331 -7.83 -1.31 15.43
CA ASP A 331 -7.50 -1.01 14.04
C ASP A 331 -6.11 -1.56 13.66
N GLY A 332 -5.69 -1.34 12.41
CA GLY A 332 -4.39 -1.76 11.88
C GLY A 332 -3.27 -0.70 12.01
N PRO A 333 -2.01 -1.09 11.76
CA PRO A 333 -0.83 -0.26 12.01
C PRO A 333 -0.56 0.81 10.93
N TYR A 334 -1.02 0.59 9.69
CA TYR A 334 -0.56 1.31 8.51
C TYR A 334 -0.77 2.83 8.56
N GLN A 335 -1.87 3.30 9.15
CA GLN A 335 -2.15 4.74 9.29
C GLN A 335 -1.24 5.45 10.31
N TYR A 336 -0.38 4.71 11.00
CA TYR A 336 0.53 5.20 12.04
C TYR A 336 2.00 4.93 11.73
N ILE A 337 2.34 4.49 10.50
CA ILE A 337 3.69 4.02 10.17
C ILE A 337 4.77 5.06 10.53
N ASP A 338 4.53 6.33 10.22
CA ASP A 338 5.42 7.45 10.57
C ASP A 338 5.58 7.59 12.09
N GLU A 339 4.51 7.37 12.87
CA GLU A 339 4.56 7.50 14.32
C GLU A 339 5.39 6.38 14.97
N TYR A 340 5.49 5.17 14.38
CA TYR A 340 6.34 4.09 14.92
C TYR A 340 7.80 4.51 14.96
N TRP A 341 8.31 5.14 13.89
CA TRP A 341 9.70 5.61 13.80
C TRP A 341 10.06 6.68 14.84
N HIS A 342 9.06 7.40 15.37
CA HIS A 342 9.26 8.41 16.40
C HIS A 342 9.05 7.90 17.83
N LYS A 343 8.34 6.78 17.99
CA LYS A 343 7.89 6.27 19.30
C LYS A 343 8.59 5.00 19.75
N VAL A 344 9.10 4.22 18.81
CA VAL A 344 9.85 3.00 19.07
C VAL A 344 11.35 3.31 18.97
N ASP A 345 12.15 2.58 19.73
CA ASP A 345 13.60 2.68 19.67
C ASP A 345 14.11 2.29 18.27
N ALA A 346 15.09 3.04 17.74
CA ALA A 346 15.64 2.76 16.41
C ALA A 346 16.29 1.37 16.32
N SER A 347 16.81 0.83 17.44
CA SER A 347 17.38 -0.52 17.51
C SER A 347 16.36 -1.64 17.27
N GLU A 348 15.06 -1.34 17.34
CA GLU A 348 14.03 -2.31 16.98
C GLU A 348 13.89 -2.47 15.47
N PHE A 349 14.48 -1.60 14.64
CA PHE A 349 14.39 -1.65 13.17
C PHE A 349 15.77 -1.95 12.56
N GLU A 350 15.80 -2.91 11.66
CA GLU A 350 17.01 -3.20 10.87
C GLU A 350 17.33 -2.03 9.95
N SER A 351 18.62 -1.80 9.69
CA SER A 351 19.08 -0.83 8.69
C SER A 351 18.71 -1.29 7.29
N ILE A 352 18.57 -0.32 6.38
CA ILE A 352 18.46 -0.60 4.95
C ILE A 352 19.88 -0.80 4.43
N ASP A 353 20.19 -2.01 3.95
CA ASP A 353 21.42 -2.26 3.21
C ASP A 353 21.41 -1.43 1.92
N ASP A 354 22.55 -0.82 1.59
CA ASP A 354 22.69 0.07 0.43
C ASP A 354 21.68 1.23 0.39
N ASP A 355 21.37 1.83 1.55
CA ASP A 355 20.49 3.01 1.68
C ASP A 355 20.87 4.19 0.78
N ILE A 356 22.14 4.26 0.37
CA ILE A 356 22.63 5.20 -0.65
C ILE A 356 21.85 5.15 -1.96
N LEU A 357 21.19 4.04 -2.28
CA LEU A 357 20.39 3.85 -3.49
C LEU A 357 18.99 4.45 -3.42
N LEU A 358 18.51 4.86 -2.24
CA LEU A 358 17.17 5.43 -2.09
C LEU A 358 16.98 6.73 -2.89
N ASP A 359 18.07 7.46 -3.13
CA ASP A 359 18.09 8.73 -3.87
C ASP A 359 18.98 8.67 -5.14
N VAL A 360 19.43 7.48 -5.55
CA VAL A 360 20.32 7.30 -6.70
C VAL A 360 19.59 6.50 -7.76
N ASP A 361 19.64 6.99 -9.00
CA ASP A 361 19.11 6.28 -10.17
C ASP A 361 17.65 5.82 -10.02
N THR A 362 16.81 6.69 -9.45
CA THR A 362 15.38 6.42 -9.20
C THR A 362 14.49 6.62 -10.43
N HIS A 363 15.11 6.93 -11.57
CA HIS A 363 14.41 7.11 -12.85
C HIS A 363 13.93 5.77 -13.41
N ARG A 364 12.87 5.82 -14.21
CA ARG A 364 12.28 4.62 -14.83
C ARG A 364 13.26 4.00 -15.82
N TYR A 365 13.32 2.67 -15.85
CA TYR A 365 13.90 1.89 -16.94
C TYR A 365 12.82 1.27 -17.82
N ASP A 366 13.12 1.06 -19.10
CA ASP A 366 12.24 0.35 -20.02
C ASP A 366 13.06 -0.41 -21.06
N ASP A 367 12.72 -1.68 -21.27
CA ASP A 367 13.42 -2.54 -22.23
C ASP A 367 13.27 -2.01 -23.67
N ALA A 368 12.21 -1.25 -23.98
CA ALA A 368 12.04 -0.63 -25.29
C ALA A 368 13.09 0.46 -25.60
N TRP A 369 13.87 0.88 -24.59
CA TRP A 369 14.96 1.85 -24.73
C TRP A 369 16.32 1.18 -24.88
N GLU A 370 16.35 -0.14 -24.80
CA GLU A 370 17.53 -0.96 -25.00
C GLU A 370 17.39 -1.71 -26.32
N LEU A 371 18.31 -1.43 -27.24
CA LEU A 371 18.31 -2.03 -28.57
C LEU A 371 19.30 -3.17 -28.60
N ASP A 372 18.94 -4.29 -29.20
CA ASP A 372 19.94 -5.25 -29.62
C ASP A 372 20.85 -4.64 -30.71
N ALA A 373 22.01 -5.24 -30.95
CA ALA A 373 22.97 -4.71 -31.89
C ALA A 373 22.41 -4.59 -33.33
N ALA A 374 21.58 -5.54 -33.78
CA ALA A 374 21.01 -5.53 -35.12
C ALA A 374 19.96 -4.41 -35.26
N GLN A 375 19.12 -4.22 -34.25
CA GLN A 375 18.18 -3.11 -34.14
C GLN A 375 18.91 -1.78 -34.12
N ALA A 376 20.00 -1.65 -33.36
CA ALA A 376 20.80 -0.44 -33.31
C ALA A 376 21.42 -0.13 -34.70
N ILE A 377 21.98 -1.13 -35.38
CA ILE A 377 22.53 -1.01 -36.74
C ILE A 377 21.44 -0.56 -37.73
N SER A 378 20.29 -1.23 -37.74
CA SER A 378 19.20 -0.91 -38.67
C SER A 378 18.56 0.45 -38.39
N ARG A 379 18.39 0.82 -37.12
CA ARG A 379 17.70 2.04 -36.70
C ARG A 379 18.58 3.28 -36.83
N PHE A 380 19.87 3.12 -36.59
CA PHE A 380 20.83 4.24 -36.58
C PHE A 380 21.85 4.19 -37.71
N GLY A 381 21.73 3.29 -38.69
CA GLY A 381 22.60 3.26 -39.87
C GLY A 381 24.09 3.06 -39.52
N LEU A 382 24.38 2.19 -38.54
CA LEU A 382 25.74 1.97 -38.05
C LEU A 382 26.53 1.09 -39.03
N VAL A 383 27.77 1.46 -39.39
CA VAL A 383 28.62 0.77 -40.38
C VAL A 383 30.09 0.73 -39.93
N ARG A 384 30.91 -0.14 -40.54
CA ARG A 384 32.36 -0.19 -40.29
C ARG A 384 33.14 0.82 -41.15
N SER A 385 34.28 1.25 -40.63
CA SER A 385 35.21 2.21 -41.23
C SER A 385 35.92 1.75 -42.50
N ASP A 386 35.85 0.48 -42.84
CA ASP A 386 36.40 -0.11 -44.06
C ASP A 386 35.43 -0.05 -45.26
N GLY A 387 34.25 0.55 -45.11
CA GLY A 387 33.34 0.87 -46.22
C GLY A 387 32.74 -0.34 -46.94
N ARG A 388 32.91 -1.55 -46.41
CA ARG A 388 32.30 -2.76 -46.97
C ARG A 388 30.95 -3.00 -46.32
N LEU A 389 29.89 -2.53 -46.99
CA LEU A 389 28.62 -3.22 -46.94
C LEU A 389 28.83 -4.61 -47.57
N GLU A 390 29.06 -5.64 -46.76
CA GLU A 390 28.54 -6.94 -47.17
C GLU A 390 27.02 -6.83 -47.03
N THR A 391 26.35 -6.56 -48.15
CA THR A 391 24.90 -6.54 -48.21
C THR A 391 24.37 -7.85 -47.65
N GLY A 392 23.66 -7.76 -46.52
CA GLY A 392 23.11 -8.89 -45.79
C GLY A 392 22.13 -9.79 -46.57
N SER A 393 21.87 -9.54 -47.85
CA SER A 393 21.12 -10.47 -48.70
C SER A 393 21.97 -11.68 -49.13
N GLU A 394 23.29 -11.55 -49.34
CA GLU A 394 24.09 -12.68 -49.84
C GLU A 394 24.52 -13.66 -48.75
N LYS A 395 24.66 -13.21 -47.50
CA LYS A 395 25.03 -14.08 -46.37
C LYS A 395 23.84 -14.86 -45.83
N TYR A 396 22.66 -14.22 -45.76
CA TYR A 396 21.41 -14.87 -45.37
C TYR A 396 20.92 -15.87 -46.44
N GLU A 397 21.07 -15.53 -47.73
CA GLU A 397 20.79 -16.48 -48.83
C GLU A 397 21.84 -17.59 -48.93
N ARG A 398 23.12 -17.34 -48.61
CA ARG A 398 24.13 -18.41 -48.54
C ARG A 398 23.94 -19.35 -47.36
N GLU A 399 23.55 -18.85 -46.19
CA GLU A 399 23.31 -19.68 -45.00
C GLU A 399 22.01 -20.48 -45.14
N GLN A 400 20.94 -19.90 -45.70
CA GLN A 400 19.73 -20.67 -46.05
C GLN A 400 19.97 -21.64 -47.20
N ALA A 401 20.75 -21.28 -48.24
CA ALA A 401 21.09 -22.20 -49.32
C ALA A 401 22.01 -23.34 -48.83
N ALA A 402 22.94 -23.09 -47.90
CA ALA A 402 23.78 -24.13 -47.29
C ALA A 402 22.95 -25.08 -46.40
N GLN A 403 22.02 -24.55 -45.60
CA GLN A 403 21.09 -25.36 -44.79
C GLN A 403 20.10 -26.15 -45.65
N LEU A 404 19.58 -25.58 -46.74
CA LEU A 404 18.73 -26.28 -47.71
C LEU A 404 19.50 -27.31 -48.54
N PHE A 405 20.79 -27.08 -48.83
CA PHE A 405 21.65 -28.02 -49.54
C PHE A 405 22.08 -29.19 -48.65
N GLU A 406 22.39 -28.96 -47.36
CA GLU A 406 22.61 -30.05 -46.38
C GLU A 406 21.33 -30.85 -46.10
N ALA A 407 20.17 -30.18 -46.00
CA ALA A 407 18.88 -30.86 -45.84
C ALA A 407 18.49 -31.69 -47.08
N ALA A 408 18.82 -31.22 -48.29
CA ALA A 408 18.59 -31.95 -49.54
C ALA A 408 19.55 -33.14 -49.72
N ILE A 409 20.79 -33.04 -49.23
CA ILE A 409 21.74 -34.16 -49.19
C ILE A 409 21.31 -35.22 -48.15
N HIS A 410 20.74 -34.81 -47.01
CA HIS A 410 20.21 -35.75 -46.01
C HIS A 410 18.85 -36.37 -46.36
N ALA A 411 18.04 -35.71 -47.20
CA ALA A 411 16.74 -36.24 -47.65
C ALA A 411 16.81 -37.11 -48.93
N GLY A 412 17.97 -37.15 -49.60
CA GLY A 412 18.19 -37.92 -50.84
C GLY A 412 18.38 -39.43 -50.64
N ASP A 413 18.64 -39.89 -49.42
CA ASP A 413 18.89 -41.30 -49.11
C ASP A 413 17.82 -41.88 -48.17
N SER A 414 16.56 -41.92 -48.61
CA SER A 414 15.58 -42.94 -48.19
C SER A 414 14.23 -42.77 -48.89
N LEU A 415 14.14 -43.24 -50.13
CA LEU A 415 12.86 -43.57 -50.76
C LEU A 415 12.98 -44.87 -51.55
N VAL A 416 12.78 -46.01 -50.88
CA VAL A 416 12.21 -47.21 -51.51
C VAL A 416 11.22 -47.87 -50.55
N SER A 417 9.93 -47.77 -50.93
CA SER A 417 8.90 -48.81 -50.85
C SER A 417 7.64 -48.55 -49.98
N VAL A 418 6.51 -48.64 -50.70
CA VAL A 418 5.15 -49.11 -50.32
C VAL A 418 4.18 -48.17 -49.58
N ALA A 419 3.25 -47.59 -50.36
CA ALA A 419 1.85 -47.31 -49.97
C ALA A 419 1.00 -48.60 -50.10
N PRO A 420 -0.30 -48.74 -49.66
CA PRO A 420 -1.29 -47.70 -49.31
C PRO A 420 -2.32 -48.03 -48.18
N SER A 421 -3.11 -47.03 -47.74
CA SER A 421 -4.58 -47.07 -47.51
C SER A 421 -5.05 -45.78 -46.80
N LEU A 422 -5.83 -44.91 -47.48
CA LEU A 422 -7.30 -44.71 -47.35
C LEU A 422 -7.71 -44.24 -45.92
N SER A 423 -8.38 -43.10 -45.68
CA SER A 423 -9.50 -42.51 -46.42
C SER A 423 -9.81 -41.04 -46.03
N SER A 424 -9.99 -40.20 -47.05
CA SER A 424 -10.93 -39.07 -47.25
C SER A 424 -11.64 -38.34 -46.09
N ARG A 425 -11.47 -37.00 -46.12
CA ARG A 425 -12.44 -35.87 -46.10
C ARG A 425 -12.01 -34.79 -45.08
N SER A 426 -12.11 -33.49 -45.28
CA SER A 426 -12.16 -32.54 -46.41
C SER A 426 -12.33 -31.15 -45.77
N THR A 427 -11.81 -30.10 -46.42
CA THR A 427 -12.30 -28.69 -46.40
C THR A 427 -12.26 -27.88 -45.08
N SER A 428 -11.32 -26.92 -45.02
CA SER A 428 -11.56 -25.48 -44.72
C SER A 428 -10.24 -24.71 -44.51
N LEU A 429 -9.48 -24.45 -45.58
CA LEU A 429 -8.33 -23.52 -45.57
C LEU A 429 -8.51 -22.37 -46.58
N GLY A 430 -9.75 -22.14 -47.04
CA GLY A 430 -10.09 -21.19 -48.10
C GLY A 430 -10.64 -19.84 -47.63
N SER A 431 -10.25 -19.32 -46.46
CA SER A 431 -10.82 -18.04 -45.98
C SER A 431 -9.84 -17.06 -45.33
N ILE A 432 -8.53 -17.16 -45.62
CA ILE A 432 -7.53 -16.20 -45.10
C ILE A 432 -6.76 -15.48 -46.22
N PHE A 433 -6.94 -15.87 -47.49
CA PHE A 433 -6.13 -15.35 -48.61
C PHE A 433 -6.79 -14.31 -49.52
N ASP A 434 -7.96 -13.78 -49.17
CA ASP A 434 -8.71 -12.80 -49.99
C ASP A 434 -8.76 -11.37 -49.39
N SER A 435 -7.82 -11.00 -48.50
CA SER A 435 -7.76 -9.62 -47.98
C SER A 435 -6.47 -8.85 -48.30
N VAL A 436 -5.65 -9.33 -49.25
CA VAL A 436 -4.41 -8.64 -49.66
C VAL A 436 -4.30 -8.59 -51.19
N THR A 437 -5.30 -8.03 -51.86
CA THR A 437 -5.17 -7.52 -53.23
C THR A 437 -6.16 -6.39 -53.46
N ASP A 438 -5.93 -5.23 -52.82
CA ASP A 438 -6.45 -3.95 -53.31
C ASP A 438 -5.69 -2.80 -52.66
N ALA A 439 -4.55 -2.45 -53.25
CA ALA A 439 -3.85 -1.19 -53.01
C ALA A 439 -3.04 -0.80 -54.25
N SER A 440 -3.71 -0.74 -55.40
CA SER A 440 -3.22 -0.02 -56.57
C SER A 440 -4.02 1.26 -56.75
N SER A 441 -3.64 2.29 -56.00
CA SER A 441 -3.98 3.69 -56.32
C SER A 441 -2.82 4.58 -55.90
N ILE A 442 -1.91 4.78 -56.85
CA ILE A 442 -0.85 5.78 -56.80
C ILE A 442 -1.54 7.14 -56.94
N SER A 443 -1.64 7.89 -55.85
CA SER A 443 -1.81 9.35 -55.89
C SER A 443 -0.46 9.98 -55.59
N SER A 444 0.02 10.77 -56.55
CA SER A 444 1.22 11.60 -56.44
C SER A 444 0.99 12.72 -55.42
N ASP A 445 1.38 12.50 -54.17
CA ASP A 445 1.51 13.58 -53.19
C ASP A 445 2.98 13.96 -53.00
N SER A 446 3.24 15.23 -53.26
CA SER A 446 4.50 15.94 -53.11
C SER A 446 5.17 15.69 -51.77
N HIS A 447 6.42 15.23 -51.79
CA HIS A 447 7.31 15.15 -50.64
C HIS A 447 7.43 16.49 -49.92
N SER A 448 6.78 16.59 -48.76
CA SER A 448 7.28 17.41 -47.65
C SER A 448 8.13 16.47 -46.79
N SER A 449 9.44 16.47 -47.02
CA SER A 449 10.40 15.76 -46.17
C SER A 449 10.42 16.42 -44.80
N LYS A 450 9.84 15.77 -43.79
CA LYS A 450 10.19 16.09 -42.39
C LYS A 450 11.73 16.00 -42.26
N PRO A 451 12.39 16.93 -41.56
CA PRO A 451 13.82 16.83 -41.33
C PRO A 451 14.14 15.46 -40.72
N GLU A 452 15.15 14.78 -41.25
CA GLU A 452 15.59 13.50 -40.72
C GLU A 452 16.11 13.75 -39.31
N ALA A 453 15.48 13.13 -38.31
CA ALA A 453 15.79 13.39 -36.90
C ALA A 453 17.29 13.17 -36.63
N VAL A 454 17.91 14.11 -35.91
CA VAL A 454 19.36 14.12 -35.68
C VAL A 454 19.73 12.95 -34.77
N ARG A 455 20.60 12.07 -35.26
CA ARG A 455 21.07 10.88 -34.54
C ARG A 455 22.43 11.19 -33.92
N ILE A 456 22.51 11.13 -32.59
CA ILE A 456 23.71 11.44 -31.81
C ILE A 456 24.14 10.18 -31.09
N LEU A 457 25.33 9.66 -31.38
CA LEU A 457 25.93 8.59 -30.60
C LEU A 457 26.85 9.20 -29.53
N ILE A 458 26.63 8.85 -28.28
CA ILE A 458 27.44 9.24 -27.12
C ILE A 458 28.17 8.01 -26.60
N ASP A 459 29.49 8.02 -26.72
CA ASP A 459 30.35 6.94 -26.25
C ASP A 459 30.92 7.29 -24.87
N LEU A 460 30.54 6.50 -23.86
CA LEU A 460 30.86 6.74 -22.45
C LEU A 460 32.23 6.14 -22.03
N ARG A 461 32.89 5.42 -22.94
CA ARG A 461 34.15 4.71 -22.67
C ARG A 461 35.34 5.67 -22.66
N ASP A 462 36.43 5.23 -22.04
CA ASP A 462 37.72 5.93 -22.09
C ASP A 462 38.23 6.03 -23.54
N GLN A 463 38.89 7.15 -23.89
CA GLN A 463 39.42 7.38 -25.23
C GLN A 463 40.43 6.31 -25.69
N SER A 464 41.14 5.67 -24.76
CA SER A 464 42.05 4.57 -25.06
C SER A 464 41.34 3.26 -25.45
N ASP A 465 40.06 3.11 -25.10
CA ASP A 465 39.22 1.94 -25.41
C ASP A 465 38.34 2.16 -26.67
N CYS A 466 38.37 3.36 -27.23
CA CYS A 466 37.61 3.72 -28.43
C CYS A 466 38.30 3.12 -29.68
N GLN A 467 37.89 1.91 -30.09
CA GLN A 467 38.15 1.48 -31.47
C GLN A 467 37.46 2.44 -32.45
N PRO A 468 38.09 2.81 -33.58
CA PRO A 468 37.49 3.70 -34.57
C PRO A 468 36.33 2.99 -35.29
N LEU A 469 35.14 3.11 -34.71
CA LEU A 469 33.88 2.89 -35.40
C LEU A 469 33.66 4.09 -36.33
N ALA A 470 33.80 3.94 -37.66
CA ALA A 470 33.33 5.01 -38.55
C ALA A 470 31.86 4.79 -38.85
N LEU A 471 31.05 5.54 -38.13
CA LEU A 471 29.62 5.57 -38.33
C LEU A 471 29.30 6.71 -39.29
N GLY A 472 28.20 6.60 -40.06
CA GLY A 472 27.70 7.69 -40.90
C GLY A 472 27.14 8.90 -40.11
N HIS A 473 27.40 8.95 -38.79
CA HIS A 473 26.81 9.89 -37.83
C HIS A 473 27.87 10.40 -36.84
N PRO A 474 27.71 11.61 -36.28
CA PRO A 474 28.65 12.17 -35.31
C PRO A 474 28.67 11.34 -34.02
N ILE A 475 29.88 10.97 -33.58
CA ILE A 475 30.15 10.28 -32.31
C ILE A 475 30.80 11.27 -31.36
N PHE A 476 30.19 11.43 -30.19
CA PHE A 476 30.74 12.26 -29.12
C PHE A 476 31.30 11.37 -28.02
N SER A 477 32.59 11.50 -27.74
CA SER A 477 33.24 10.81 -26.63
C SER A 477 33.04 11.59 -25.34
N VAL A 478 32.40 10.95 -24.36
CA VAL A 478 32.11 11.49 -23.02
C VAL A 478 32.58 10.47 -21.98
N PRO A 479 33.91 10.30 -21.82
CA PRO A 479 34.47 9.26 -20.95
C PRO A 479 34.09 9.50 -19.48
N LEU A 480 33.64 8.46 -18.80
CA LEU A 480 33.33 8.51 -17.36
C LEU A 480 34.53 8.01 -16.54
N SER A 481 34.91 8.76 -15.51
CA SER A 481 36.03 8.40 -14.64
C SER A 481 35.74 7.18 -13.75
N SER A 482 34.47 6.95 -13.42
CA SER A 482 33.95 5.74 -12.76
C SER A 482 33.86 4.52 -13.67
N LEU A 483 34.08 4.67 -14.99
CA LEU A 483 34.04 3.59 -15.97
C LEU A 483 35.44 3.31 -16.52
N SER A 484 36.01 2.14 -16.21
CA SER A 484 37.28 1.70 -16.79
C SER A 484 37.18 0.27 -17.32
N ALA A 485 37.84 -0.04 -18.45
CA ALA A 485 37.81 -1.39 -19.05
C ALA A 485 38.28 -2.51 -18.10
N HIS A 486 39.12 -2.19 -17.10
CA HIS A 486 39.63 -3.17 -16.13
C HIS A 486 38.72 -3.34 -14.90
N LYS A 487 37.71 -2.48 -14.72
CA LYS A 487 36.70 -2.52 -13.64
C LYS A 487 35.28 -2.44 -14.21
N ASP A 488 34.99 -3.21 -15.26
CA ASP A 488 33.68 -3.36 -15.89
C ASP A 488 32.71 -4.13 -14.96
N THR A 489 32.60 -3.67 -13.71
CA THR A 489 31.65 -4.15 -12.72
C THR A 489 30.28 -3.62 -13.12
N CYS A 490 29.29 -4.51 -13.21
CA CYS A 490 27.93 -4.11 -13.49
C CYS A 490 27.46 -3.13 -12.39
N PRO A 491 27.07 -1.88 -12.70
CA PRO A 491 26.61 -0.93 -11.70
C PRO A 491 25.42 -1.46 -10.92
N PHE A 492 24.56 -2.28 -11.54
CA PHE A 492 23.42 -2.91 -10.87
C PHE A 492 23.79 -4.02 -9.87
N SER A 493 25.08 -4.35 -9.74
CA SER A 493 25.58 -5.34 -8.77
C SER A 493 26.38 -4.72 -7.61
N ASP A 494 26.62 -3.40 -7.63
CA ASP A 494 27.37 -2.69 -6.59
C ASP A 494 26.84 -1.26 -6.45
N ALA A 495 26.27 -0.95 -5.29
CA ALA A 495 25.64 0.33 -5.01
C ALA A 495 26.60 1.54 -5.12
N GLN A 496 27.88 1.37 -4.76
CA GLN A 496 28.87 2.43 -4.86
C GLN A 496 29.23 2.71 -6.32
N VAL A 497 29.32 1.66 -7.14
CA VAL A 497 29.56 1.79 -8.59
C VAL A 497 28.39 2.49 -9.26
N LEU A 498 27.15 2.07 -8.97
CA LEU A 498 25.95 2.73 -9.50
C LEU A 498 25.91 4.21 -9.11
N ARG A 499 26.14 4.51 -7.82
CA ARG A 499 26.16 5.89 -7.32
C ARG A 499 27.24 6.73 -7.99
N ALA A 500 28.45 6.21 -8.14
CA ALA A 500 29.54 6.93 -8.80
C ALA A 500 29.19 7.26 -10.26
N GLN A 501 28.72 6.26 -11.02
CA GLN A 501 28.34 6.45 -12.43
C GLN A 501 27.16 7.42 -12.57
N TRP A 502 26.14 7.29 -11.72
CA TRP A 502 24.97 8.18 -11.73
C TRP A 502 25.34 9.63 -11.40
N LEU A 503 26.23 9.87 -10.43
CA LEU A 503 26.70 11.21 -10.09
C LEU A 503 27.49 11.88 -11.22
N GLU A 504 28.21 11.11 -12.04
CA GLU A 504 28.89 11.65 -13.22
C GLU A 504 27.96 11.86 -14.41
N LEU A 505 26.96 11.00 -14.59
CA LEU A 505 26.02 11.08 -15.71
C LEU A 505 24.94 12.15 -15.53
N ARG A 506 24.42 12.35 -14.31
CA ARG A 506 23.31 13.26 -14.06
C ARG A 506 23.57 14.71 -14.50
N PRO A 507 24.76 15.31 -14.27
CA PRO A 507 25.06 16.67 -14.72
C PRO A 507 25.05 16.85 -16.24
N LEU A 508 25.32 15.78 -17.01
CA LEU A 508 25.38 15.84 -18.47
C LEU A 508 24.06 16.29 -19.11
N PHE A 509 22.93 15.93 -18.48
CA PHE A 509 21.58 16.27 -18.93
C PHE A 509 20.86 17.22 -17.95
N SER A 510 21.64 17.92 -17.12
CA SER A 510 21.14 19.09 -16.39
C SER A 510 20.86 20.24 -17.37
N LYS A 511 20.22 21.31 -16.89
CA LYS A 511 19.99 22.53 -17.69
C LYS A 511 21.28 23.17 -18.23
N GLU A 512 22.41 22.93 -17.57
CA GLU A 512 23.71 23.53 -17.93
C GLU A 512 24.56 22.59 -18.79
N HIS A 513 24.15 21.32 -18.95
CA HIS A 513 24.88 20.29 -19.70
C HIS A 513 26.35 20.16 -19.25
N GLU A 514 26.57 20.19 -17.94
CA GLU A 514 27.89 20.14 -17.34
C GLU A 514 28.60 18.83 -17.70
N GLY A 515 29.84 18.93 -18.18
CA GLY A 515 30.64 17.76 -18.57
C GLY A 515 30.46 17.30 -20.02
N LEU A 516 29.49 17.85 -20.77
CA LEU A 516 29.39 17.59 -22.20
C LEU A 516 30.41 18.42 -23.02
N PRO A 517 30.97 17.85 -24.10
CA PRO A 517 31.74 18.59 -25.10
C PRO A 517 30.98 19.81 -25.64
N ALA A 518 31.68 20.90 -25.93
CA ALA A 518 31.05 22.18 -26.30
C ALA A 518 30.20 22.11 -27.58
N ASP A 519 30.62 21.28 -28.53
CA ASP A 519 29.93 20.96 -29.77
C ASP A 519 28.67 20.13 -29.54
N LEU A 520 28.72 19.08 -28.70
CA LEU A 520 27.54 18.32 -28.31
C LEU A 520 26.54 19.21 -27.57
N ARG A 521 27.01 20.00 -26.61
CA ARG A 521 26.17 20.94 -25.86
C ARG A 521 25.46 21.94 -26.78
N ALA A 522 26.17 22.49 -27.78
CA ALA A 522 25.54 23.37 -28.76
C ALA A 522 24.42 22.66 -29.53
N GLN A 523 24.64 21.40 -29.95
CA GLN A 523 23.59 20.62 -30.62
C GLN A 523 22.37 20.36 -29.72
N LEU A 524 22.58 20.07 -28.44
CA LEU A 524 21.47 19.84 -27.50
C LEU A 524 20.67 21.12 -27.20
N VAL A 525 21.31 22.30 -27.24
CA VAL A 525 20.66 23.60 -26.97
C VAL A 525 19.96 24.17 -28.20
N ASP A 526 20.56 24.01 -29.39
CA ASP A 526 20.08 24.63 -30.63
C ASP A 526 19.00 23.80 -31.34
N SER A 527 18.81 22.52 -30.96
CA SER A 527 17.85 21.61 -31.58
C SER A 527 16.57 21.46 -30.75
N ASP A 528 15.44 21.21 -31.41
CA ASP A 528 14.23 20.76 -30.71
C ASP A 528 14.49 19.36 -30.13
N VAL A 529 14.26 19.19 -28.83
CA VAL A 529 14.45 17.93 -28.10
C VAL A 529 13.66 16.79 -28.76
N ALA A 530 12.51 17.07 -29.38
CA ALA A 530 11.70 16.09 -30.09
C ALA A 530 12.37 15.56 -31.38
N GLU A 531 13.36 16.28 -31.93
CA GLU A 531 14.08 15.93 -33.14
C GLU A 531 15.41 15.21 -32.87
N LEU A 532 15.84 15.13 -31.60
CA LEU A 532 17.09 14.48 -31.20
C LEU A 532 16.87 13.02 -30.80
N ASN A 533 17.63 12.11 -31.39
CA ASN A 533 17.72 10.72 -30.98
C ASN A 533 19.12 10.42 -30.45
N LEU A 534 19.22 10.26 -29.13
CA LEU A 534 20.47 9.94 -28.44
C LEU A 534 20.66 8.43 -28.36
N VAL A 535 21.87 7.96 -28.61
CA VAL A 535 22.25 6.56 -28.39
C VAL A 535 23.48 6.54 -27.50
N PHE A 536 23.42 5.77 -26.42
CA PHE A 536 24.53 5.63 -25.48
C PHE A 536 25.25 4.30 -25.71
N LEU A 537 26.57 4.37 -25.72
CA LEU A 537 27.44 3.22 -25.87
C LEU A 537 28.43 3.14 -24.70
N CYS A 538 28.61 1.94 -24.14
CA CYS A 538 29.65 1.63 -23.17
C CYS A 538 30.19 0.21 -23.43
N HIS A 539 31.07 -0.32 -22.57
CA HIS A 539 31.68 -1.63 -22.78
C HIS A 539 30.66 -2.79 -22.83
N THR A 540 29.69 -2.79 -21.90
CA THR A 540 28.72 -3.89 -21.71
C THR A 540 27.26 -3.49 -21.89
N GLY A 541 26.98 -2.20 -22.08
CA GLY A 541 25.62 -1.64 -22.17
C GLY A 541 25.05 -1.18 -20.83
N ASN A 542 25.52 -1.72 -19.69
CA ASN A 542 24.92 -1.43 -18.38
C ASN A 542 24.95 0.06 -17.99
N THR A 543 26.10 0.72 -18.11
CA THR A 543 26.21 2.17 -17.84
C THR A 543 25.43 3.01 -18.85
N SER A 544 25.33 2.56 -20.11
CA SER A 544 24.50 3.20 -21.12
C SER A 544 23.02 3.16 -20.77
N ARG A 545 22.55 2.12 -20.05
CA ARG A 545 21.17 2.06 -19.56
C ARG A 545 20.90 3.16 -18.54
N ILE A 546 21.84 3.42 -17.61
CA ILE A 546 21.74 4.55 -16.65
C ILE A 546 21.67 5.88 -17.39
N ALA A 547 22.58 6.11 -18.34
CA ALA A 547 22.61 7.34 -19.13
C ALA A 547 21.31 7.54 -19.92
N THR A 548 20.76 6.46 -20.48
CA THR A 548 19.48 6.46 -21.21
C THR A 548 18.32 6.87 -20.30
N SER A 549 18.27 6.31 -19.09
CA SER A 549 17.25 6.62 -18.09
C SER A 549 17.29 8.10 -17.69
N ILE A 550 18.48 8.63 -17.38
CA ILE A 550 18.70 10.04 -17.07
C ILE A 550 18.28 10.96 -18.22
N ALA A 551 18.70 10.66 -19.44
CA ALA A 551 18.36 11.48 -20.61
C ALA A 551 16.84 11.48 -20.87
N ARG A 552 16.15 10.36 -20.67
CA ARG A 552 14.69 10.29 -20.84
C ARG A 552 13.92 11.02 -19.76
N ASP A 553 14.39 11.01 -18.51
CA ASP A 553 13.83 11.84 -17.45
C ASP A 553 13.96 13.34 -17.78
N ALA A 554 15.09 13.73 -18.40
CA ALA A 554 15.30 15.08 -18.93
C ALA A 554 14.50 15.39 -20.22
N GLY A 555 13.74 14.42 -20.76
CA GLY A 555 12.83 14.60 -21.90
C GLY A 555 13.39 14.19 -23.26
N TYR A 556 14.61 13.67 -23.36
CA TYR A 556 15.22 13.26 -24.63
C TYR A 556 14.70 11.90 -25.11
N SER A 557 14.64 11.72 -26.44
CA SER A 557 14.51 10.38 -27.03
C SER A 557 15.86 9.69 -27.01
N ALA A 558 16.06 8.73 -26.10
CA ALA A 558 17.35 8.07 -25.91
C ALA A 558 17.28 6.53 -25.96
N TRP A 559 18.36 5.89 -26.39
CA TRP A 559 18.52 4.44 -26.40
C TRP A 559 19.90 4.02 -25.90
N SER A 560 20.00 2.80 -25.42
CA SER A 560 21.27 2.10 -25.15
C SER A 560 21.38 0.87 -26.04
N ILE A 561 22.60 0.35 -26.21
CA ILE A 561 22.84 -0.88 -26.96
C ILE A 561 23.13 -2.03 -25.98
N ALA A 562 22.30 -3.07 -26.04
CA ALA A 562 22.44 -4.28 -25.24
C ALA A 562 23.79 -4.97 -25.51
N GLY A 563 24.52 -5.29 -24.45
CA GLY A 563 25.87 -5.85 -24.56
C GLY A 563 26.94 -4.85 -25.01
N GLY A 564 26.58 -3.57 -25.15
CA GLY A 564 27.48 -2.46 -25.43
C GLY A 564 28.27 -2.63 -26.73
N VAL A 565 29.48 -2.08 -26.74
CA VAL A 565 30.37 -2.13 -27.91
C VAL A 565 30.76 -3.55 -28.29
N LYS A 566 30.87 -4.48 -27.33
CA LYS A 566 31.24 -5.88 -27.59
C LYS A 566 30.20 -6.54 -28.51
N SER A 567 28.92 -6.35 -28.20
CA SER A 567 27.80 -6.86 -29.00
C SER A 567 27.70 -6.14 -30.35
N LEU A 568 27.85 -4.82 -30.35
CA LEU A 568 27.80 -4.02 -31.57
C LEU A 568 28.89 -4.40 -32.58
N VAL A 569 30.14 -4.55 -32.13
CA VAL A 569 31.26 -4.97 -32.98
C VAL A 569 31.11 -6.41 -33.46
N ALA A 570 30.50 -7.31 -32.66
CA ALA A 570 30.24 -8.67 -33.11
C ALA A 570 29.17 -8.75 -34.21
N ALA A 571 28.24 -7.81 -34.25
CA ALA A 571 27.19 -7.74 -35.26
C ALA A 571 27.61 -6.99 -36.55
N LEU A 572 28.68 -6.17 -36.48
CA LEU A 572 29.27 -5.39 -37.57
C LEU A 572 30.42 -6.12 -38.28
#